data_AF-A0A382XK08-F1
#
_entry.id   AF-A0A382XK08-F1
#
_cell.length_a   1.000
_cell.length_b   1.000
_cell.length_c   1.000
_cell.angle_alpha   90.00
_cell.angle_beta   90.00
_cell.angle_gamma   90.00
#
_symmetry.space_group_name_H-M   'P 1'
#
loop_
_entity.id
_entity.type
_entity.pdbx_description
1 polymer ?
#
loop_
_entity_poly.entity_id
_entity_poly.type
_entity_poly.pdbx_seq_one_letter_code
_entity_poly.pdbx_strand_id
1 'polypeptide(L)'
;VIIGSAFKQIGVTLNISALDPGTLFQRRTDKSIPLQIASGQMWVNDIEYLLATSLTPGGFLNYAGYDNPRVQGIFVELNTLADTSARSVLFEELQGILAADVPWLVLAQPDFDLPVSSRVSNWVQPVDGLFRLQYLSM
;
A
#
# COMPACT_ATOMS: atom_id res chain seq x y z
N VAL A 1 17.99 -8.06 -6.55
CA VAL A 1 19.45 -7.94 -6.31
C VAL A 1 19.75 -7.09 -5.08
N ILE A 2 19.33 -5.81 -5.03
CA ILE A 2 19.63 -4.89 -3.90
C ILE A 2 19.16 -5.44 -2.53
N ILE A 3 17.89 -5.81 -2.40
CA ILE A 3 17.34 -6.37 -1.15
C ILE A 3 18.08 -7.65 -0.73
N GLY A 4 18.34 -8.56 -1.67
CA GLY A 4 19.11 -9.78 -1.39
C GLY A 4 20.51 -9.50 -0.87
N SER A 5 21.20 -8.51 -1.43
CA SER A 5 22.52 -8.09 -0.94
C SER A 5 22.47 -7.51 0.47
N ALA A 6 21.44 -6.72 0.79
CA ALA A 6 21.25 -6.16 2.13
C ALA A 6 21.02 -7.25 3.19
N PHE A 7 20.11 -8.21 2.92
CA PHE A 7 19.86 -9.34 3.82
C PHE A 7 21.11 -10.22 4.00
N LYS A 8 21.95 -10.35 2.98
CA LYS A 8 23.20 -11.11 3.08
C LYS A 8 24.19 -10.51 4.08
N GLN A 9 24.18 -9.18 4.29
CA GLN A 9 25.06 -8.52 5.27
C GLN A 9 24.76 -8.94 6.71
N ILE A 10 23.52 -9.36 6.99
CA ILE A 10 23.09 -9.88 8.29
C ILE A 10 23.00 -11.42 8.32
N GLY A 11 23.60 -12.09 7.34
CA GLY A 11 23.66 -13.56 7.28
C GLY A 11 22.39 -14.24 6.75
N VAL A 12 21.42 -13.50 6.22
CA VAL A 12 20.19 -14.06 5.65
C VAL A 12 20.32 -14.24 4.14
N THR A 13 20.10 -15.46 3.66
CA THR A 13 20.11 -15.77 2.22
C THR A 13 18.69 -15.86 1.68
N LEU A 14 18.34 -14.98 0.73
CA LEU A 14 17.02 -14.99 0.08
C LEU A 14 17.02 -15.89 -1.15
N ASN A 15 16.06 -16.82 -1.23
CA ASN A 15 15.80 -17.64 -2.41
C ASN A 15 14.70 -16.99 -3.25
N ILE A 16 15.10 -16.23 -4.28
CA ILE A 16 14.16 -15.46 -5.12
C ILE A 16 13.57 -16.39 -6.17
N SER A 17 12.24 -16.46 -6.23
CA SER A 17 11.50 -17.22 -7.24
C SER A 17 10.59 -16.28 -8.02
N ALA A 18 10.67 -16.32 -9.35
CA ALA A 18 9.67 -15.69 -10.21
C ALA A 18 8.43 -16.58 -10.25
N LEU A 19 7.25 -15.98 -10.05
CA LEU A 19 5.96 -16.68 -10.11
C LEU A 19 5.13 -16.06 -11.23
N ASP A 20 4.38 -16.89 -11.95
CA ASP A 20 3.34 -16.37 -12.83
C ASP A 20 2.22 -15.71 -12.01
N PRO A 21 1.41 -14.81 -12.60
CA PRO A 21 0.38 -14.07 -11.87
C PRO A 21 -0.64 -14.95 -11.15
N GLY A 22 -1.02 -16.09 -11.73
CA GLY A 22 -2.01 -17.01 -11.15
C GLY A 22 -1.46 -17.69 -9.90
N THR A 23 -0.24 -18.23 -9.98
CA THR A 23 0.45 -18.83 -8.83
C THR A 23 0.72 -17.79 -7.74
N LEU A 24 1.15 -16.57 -8.10
CA LEU A 24 1.37 -15.50 -7.14
C LEU A 24 0.08 -15.14 -6.39
N PHE A 25 -1.03 -14.98 -7.12
CA PHE A 25 -2.33 -14.71 -6.53
C PHE A 25 -2.77 -15.82 -5.57
N GLN A 26 -2.68 -17.09 -6.00
CA GLN A 26 -3.04 -18.23 -5.16
C GLN A 26 -2.21 -18.23 -3.87
N ARG A 27 -0.89 -18.04 -3.96
CA ARG A 27 -0.01 -18.03 -2.78
C ARG A 27 -0.23 -16.84 -1.85
N ARG A 28 -0.66 -15.68 -2.38
CA ARG A 28 -1.10 -14.52 -1.57
C ARG A 28 -2.39 -14.78 -0.81
N THR A 29 -3.33 -15.50 -1.44
CA THR A 29 -4.56 -15.96 -0.81
C THR A 29 -4.24 -16.96 0.30
N ASP A 30 -3.40 -17.93 0.03
CA ASP A 30 -2.99 -18.99 0.97
C ASP A 30 -2.00 -18.51 2.06
N LYS A 31 -1.57 -17.25 2.01
CA LYS A 31 -0.54 -16.67 2.91
C LYS A 31 0.75 -17.48 2.95
N SER A 32 1.12 -18.11 1.84
CA SER A 32 2.27 -19.03 1.75
C SER A 32 3.55 -18.39 1.23
N ILE A 33 3.59 -17.06 1.10
CA ILE A 33 4.77 -16.30 0.65
C ILE A 33 5.45 -15.66 1.87
N PRO A 34 6.63 -16.11 2.29
CA PRO A 34 7.29 -15.59 3.49
C PRO A 34 7.72 -14.12 3.36
N LEU A 35 8.14 -13.71 2.16
CA LEU A 35 8.53 -12.34 1.85
C LEU A 35 8.22 -12.06 0.38
N GLN A 36 7.61 -10.91 0.11
CA GLN A 36 7.33 -10.44 -1.24
C GLN A 36 7.52 -8.94 -1.34
N ILE A 37 7.86 -8.49 -2.54
CA ILE A 37 7.82 -7.08 -2.88
C ILE A 37 6.45 -6.83 -3.51
N ALA A 38 5.70 -5.90 -2.92
CA ALA A 38 4.45 -5.40 -3.48
C ALA A 38 4.63 -3.91 -3.79
N SER A 39 4.02 -3.50 -4.90
CA SER A 39 3.90 -2.09 -5.28
C SER A 39 2.45 -1.87 -5.66
N GLY A 40 1.91 -0.72 -5.26
CA GLY A 40 0.54 -0.35 -5.56
C GLY A 40 0.33 1.12 -5.26
N GLN A 41 -0.76 1.65 -5.78
CA GLN A 41 -1.21 3.01 -5.52
C GLN A 41 -2.53 2.93 -4.78
N MET A 42 -2.72 3.81 -3.79
CA MET A 42 -4.00 3.96 -3.12
C MET A 42 -4.89 4.83 -3.99
N TRP A 43 -6.10 4.36 -4.29
CA TRP A 43 -7.02 5.06 -5.19
C TRP A 43 -7.83 6.15 -4.47
N VAL A 44 -7.86 6.10 -3.15
CA VAL A 44 -8.51 7.10 -2.29
C VAL A 44 -7.45 7.71 -1.40
N ASN A 45 -7.45 9.04 -1.31
CA ASN A 45 -6.53 9.79 -0.47
C ASN A 45 -7.01 9.84 1.00
N ASP A 46 -7.30 8.67 1.58
CA ASP A 46 -7.70 8.54 2.97
C ASP A 46 -7.10 7.26 3.57
N ILE A 47 -6.63 7.33 4.81
CA ILE A 47 -6.01 6.19 5.50
C ILE A 47 -7.00 5.05 5.75
N GLU A 48 -8.29 5.35 5.89
CA GLU A 48 -9.33 4.32 6.06
C GLU A 48 -9.38 3.37 4.88
N TYR A 49 -9.12 3.88 3.67
CA TYR A 49 -9.02 3.04 2.48
C TYR A 49 -7.83 2.08 2.56
N LEU A 50 -6.68 2.56 3.06
CA LEU A 50 -5.51 1.71 3.29
C LEU A 50 -5.81 0.66 4.36
N LEU A 51 -6.45 1.04 5.47
CA LEU A 51 -6.85 0.12 6.54
C LEU A 51 -7.76 -0.97 5.99
N ALA A 52 -8.87 -0.60 5.34
CA ALA A 52 -9.87 -1.52 4.82
C ALA A 52 -9.31 -2.51 3.80
N THR A 53 -8.38 -2.08 2.96
CA THR A 53 -7.85 -2.93 1.88
C THR A 53 -6.67 -3.78 2.33
N SER A 54 -5.87 -3.32 3.29
CA SER A 54 -4.49 -3.79 3.43
C SER A 54 -3.99 -4.02 4.86
N LEU A 55 -4.53 -3.34 5.87
CA LEU A 55 -4.00 -3.37 7.25
C LEU A 55 -5.03 -3.84 8.30
N THR A 56 -6.15 -4.41 7.86
CA THR A 56 -7.13 -5.09 8.71
C THR A 56 -7.44 -6.49 8.16
N PRO A 57 -7.94 -7.42 8.99
CA PRO A 57 -8.43 -8.72 8.52
C PRO A 57 -9.52 -8.58 7.46
N GLY A 58 -9.49 -9.43 6.44
CA GLY A 58 -10.44 -9.40 5.31
C GLY A 58 -10.04 -8.47 4.16
N GLY A 59 -9.05 -7.59 4.36
CA GLY A 59 -8.49 -6.77 3.28
C GLY A 59 -7.84 -7.63 2.18
N PHE A 60 -8.25 -7.42 0.93
CA PHE A 60 -7.77 -8.22 -0.21
C PHE A 60 -6.27 -7.98 -0.53
N LEU A 61 -5.71 -6.86 -0.08
CA LEU A 61 -4.29 -6.51 -0.16
C LEU A 61 -3.52 -6.78 1.13
N ASN A 62 -4.16 -7.33 2.18
CA ASN A 62 -3.49 -7.69 3.43
C ASN A 62 -2.65 -8.96 3.23
N TYR A 63 -1.59 -8.86 2.43
CA TYR A 63 -0.72 -9.97 2.09
C TYR A 63 0.14 -10.44 3.27
N ALA A 64 0.43 -9.53 4.21
CA ALA A 64 1.17 -9.82 5.42
C ALA A 64 0.34 -10.63 6.43
N GLY A 65 -0.99 -10.67 6.28
CA GLY A 65 -1.88 -11.27 7.28
C GLY A 65 -1.86 -10.50 8.60
N TYR A 66 -1.66 -9.18 8.54
CA TYR A 66 -1.57 -8.33 9.73
C TYR A 66 -2.92 -8.28 10.43
N ASP A 67 -2.89 -8.49 11.75
CA ASP A 67 -4.05 -8.52 12.63
C ASP A 67 -3.67 -7.91 13.97
N ASN A 68 -4.04 -6.64 14.17
CA ASN A 68 -3.86 -5.93 15.43
C ASN A 68 -5.22 -5.41 15.92
N PRO A 69 -5.69 -5.83 17.11
CA PRO A 69 -6.99 -5.41 17.63
C PRO A 69 -7.17 -3.90 17.78
N ARG A 70 -6.10 -3.16 18.14
CA ARG A 70 -6.20 -1.69 18.26
C ARG A 70 -6.32 -1.03 16.90
N VAL A 71 -5.60 -1.52 15.88
CA VAL A 71 -5.74 -1.03 14.49
C VAL A 71 -7.16 -1.26 13.96
N GLN A 72 -7.76 -2.41 14.27
CA GLN A 72 -9.17 -2.67 13.94
C GLN A 72 -10.12 -1.70 14.65
N GLY A 73 -9.87 -1.41 15.94
CA GLY A 73 -10.64 -0.42 16.70
C GLY A 73 -10.55 0.98 16.09
N ILE A 74 -9.33 1.44 15.79
CA ILE A 74 -9.10 2.73 15.10
C ILE A 74 -9.84 2.78 13.76
N PHE A 75 -9.79 1.70 12.97
CA PHE A 75 -10.52 1.64 11.71
C PHE A 75 -12.03 1.83 11.91
N VAL A 76 -12.65 1.15 12.89
CA VAL A 76 -14.08 1.30 13.18
C VAL A 76 -14.41 2.72 13.67
N GLU A 77 -13.58 3.31 14.51
CA GLU A 77 -13.76 4.68 15.01
C GLU A 77 -13.74 5.70 13.86
N LEU A 78 -12.74 5.61 12.98
CA LEU A 78 -12.57 6.51 11.83
C LEU A 78 -13.77 6.49 10.88
N ASN A 79 -14.40 5.33 10.66
CA ASN A 79 -15.58 5.17 9.79
C ASN A 79 -16.79 6.02 10.22
N THR A 80 -16.81 6.50 11.46
CA THR A 80 -17.90 7.32 12.01
C THR A 80 -17.47 8.74 12.39
N LEU A 81 -16.17 9.03 12.36
CA LEU A 81 -15.60 10.27 12.85
C LEU A 81 -15.30 11.24 11.71
N ALA A 82 -16.13 12.28 11.59
CA ALA A 82 -15.97 13.32 10.58
C ALA A 82 -15.03 14.47 10.99
N ASP A 83 -14.82 14.69 12.29
CA ASP A 83 -13.98 15.79 12.78
C ASP A 83 -12.51 15.54 12.46
N THR A 84 -11.91 16.45 11.67
CA THR A 84 -10.53 16.27 11.18
C THR A 84 -9.50 16.29 12.30
N SER A 85 -9.68 17.11 13.33
CA SER A 85 -8.74 17.20 14.45
C SER A 85 -8.74 15.91 15.27
N ALA A 86 -9.91 15.35 15.54
CA ALA A 86 -10.06 14.08 16.23
C ALA A 86 -9.52 12.90 15.40
N ARG A 87 -9.72 12.91 14.08
CA ARG A 87 -9.10 11.91 13.17
C ARG A 87 -7.58 11.94 13.24
N SER A 88 -6.97 13.13 13.27
CA SER A 88 -5.51 13.27 13.33
C SER A 88 -4.90 12.60 14.56
N VAL A 89 -5.56 12.64 15.72
CA VAL A 89 -5.09 11.93 16.93
C VAL A 89 -5.04 10.42 16.70
N LEU A 90 -6.06 9.86 16.07
CA LEU A 90 -6.09 8.43 15.72
C LEU A 90 -5.05 8.09 14.65
N PHE A 91 -4.75 9.00 13.72
CA PHE A 91 -3.71 8.81 12.71
C PHE A 91 -2.31 8.78 13.34
N GLU A 92 -2.04 9.61 14.34
CA GLU A 92 -0.77 9.59 15.08
C GLU A 92 -0.60 8.29 15.86
N GLU A 93 -1.64 7.85 16.57
CA GLU A 93 -1.63 6.56 17.28
C GLU A 93 -1.39 5.39 16.32
N LEU A 94 -2.12 5.37 15.20
CA LEU A 94 -1.99 4.34 14.16
C LEU A 94 -0.56 4.29 13.61
N GLN A 95 0.04 5.44 13.27
CA GLN A 95 1.41 5.50 12.78
C GLN A 95 2.39 4.93 13.80
N GLY A 96 2.21 5.22 15.10
CA GLY A 96 3.02 4.65 16.17
C GLY A 96 2.94 3.12 16.24
N ILE A 97 1.72 2.57 16.15
CA ILE A 97 1.50 1.12 16.14
C ILE A 97 2.17 0.47 14.92
N LEU A 98 1.94 1.02 13.72
CA LEU A 98 2.49 0.44 12.49
C LEU A 98 4.02 0.55 12.43
N ALA A 99 4.61 1.60 12.99
CA ALA A 99 6.06 1.74 13.09
C ALA A 99 6.69 0.73 14.05
N ALA A 100 5.98 0.32 15.10
CA ALA A 100 6.44 -0.69 16.05
C ALA A 100 6.24 -2.12 15.50
N ASP A 101 5.08 -2.40 14.91
CA ASP A 101 4.73 -3.74 14.42
C ASP A 101 5.42 -4.07 13.09
N VAL A 102 5.75 -3.06 12.29
CA VAL A 102 6.38 -3.16 10.96
C VAL A 102 5.68 -4.23 10.09
N PRO A 103 4.36 -4.10 9.83
CA PRO A 103 3.65 -5.07 8.99
C PRO A 103 4.22 -5.08 7.57
N TRP A 104 4.77 -3.94 7.13
CA TRP A 104 5.50 -3.78 5.88
C TRP A 104 6.85 -3.12 6.12
N LEU A 105 7.85 -3.57 5.37
CA LEU A 105 9.09 -2.82 5.18
C LEU A 105 8.87 -1.82 4.04
N VAL A 106 8.64 -0.55 4.38
CA VAL A 106 8.46 0.52 3.39
C VAL A 106 9.77 0.78 2.66
N LEU A 107 9.80 0.54 1.34
CA LEU A 107 11.02 0.68 0.54
C LEU A 107 11.18 2.09 -0.05
N ALA A 108 10.12 2.62 -0.66
CA ALA A 108 10.09 3.93 -1.29
C ALA A 108 8.65 4.36 -1.56
N GLN A 109 8.42 5.68 -1.58
CA GLN A 109 7.30 6.30 -2.28
C GLN A 109 7.86 6.86 -3.59
N PRO A 110 7.62 6.20 -4.74
CA PRO A 110 8.17 6.67 -6.01
C PRO A 110 7.52 8.01 -6.40
N ASP A 111 8.33 8.89 -6.98
CA ASP A 111 7.85 10.03 -7.74
C ASP A 111 7.60 9.59 -9.19
N PHE A 112 6.53 10.09 -9.80
CA PHE A 112 6.13 9.67 -11.15
C PHE A 112 6.20 10.87 -12.11
N ASP A 113 7.22 10.87 -12.96
CA ASP A 113 7.25 11.72 -14.14
C ASP A 113 6.42 11.07 -15.26
N LEU A 114 5.31 11.69 -15.63
CA LEU A 114 4.47 11.25 -16.74
C LEU A 114 4.70 12.16 -17.94
N PRO A 115 5.55 11.78 -18.92
CA PRO A 115 5.78 12.59 -20.10
C PRO A 115 4.51 12.67 -20.95
N VAL A 116 3.98 13.87 -21.12
CA VAL A 116 2.81 14.16 -21.96
C VAL A 116 3.26 14.89 -23.22
N SER A 117 2.74 14.48 -24.38
CA SER A 117 3.05 15.15 -25.64
C SER A 117 2.63 16.63 -25.57
N SER A 118 3.46 17.52 -26.12
CA SER A 118 3.13 18.96 -26.22
C SER A 118 1.87 19.27 -27.05
N ARG A 119 1.32 18.27 -27.77
CA ARG A 119 0.05 18.37 -28.49
C ARG A 119 -1.17 18.07 -27.63
N VAL A 120 -0.99 17.51 -26.42
CA VAL A 120 -2.10 17.19 -25.53
C VAL A 120 -2.26 18.32 -24.53
N SER A 121 -3.43 18.95 -24.55
CA SER A 121 -3.82 19.98 -23.59
C SER A 121 -4.75 19.41 -22.52
N ASN A 122 -4.81 20.07 -21.35
CA ASN A 122 -5.69 19.75 -20.22
C ASN A 122 -5.46 18.36 -19.59
N TRP A 123 -4.21 17.88 -19.59
CA TRP A 123 -3.84 16.72 -18.80
C TRP A 123 -4.04 16.97 -17.30
N VAL A 124 -4.61 15.99 -16.59
CA VAL A 124 -4.76 15.99 -15.14
C VAL A 124 -4.29 14.65 -14.60
N GLN A 125 -3.45 14.68 -13.56
CA GLN A 125 -3.00 13.49 -12.82
C GLN A 125 -3.71 13.42 -11.45
N PRO A 126 -4.85 12.72 -11.35
CA PRO A 126 -5.52 12.47 -10.07
C PRO A 126 -4.78 11.44 -9.23
N VAL A 127 -5.09 11.42 -7.92
CA VAL A 127 -4.51 10.48 -6.94
C VAL A 127 -4.74 9.01 -7.31
N ASP A 128 -5.83 8.69 -8.01
CA ASP A 128 -6.13 7.33 -8.47
C ASP A 128 -5.33 6.89 -9.71
N GLY A 129 -4.58 7.80 -10.33
CA GLY A 129 -3.75 7.53 -11.49
C GLY A 129 -4.52 7.16 -12.77
N LEU A 130 -5.85 7.23 -12.75
CA LEU A 130 -6.69 6.89 -13.89
C LEU A 130 -6.79 8.08 -14.85
N PHE A 131 -6.63 7.80 -16.14
CA PHE A 131 -6.63 8.85 -17.15
C PHE A 131 -8.02 9.45 -17.34
N ARG A 132 -8.11 10.78 -17.26
CA ARG A 132 -9.35 11.52 -17.52
C ARG A 132 -9.41 11.97 -18.97
N LEU A 133 -9.68 11.02 -19.86
CA LEU A 133 -9.73 11.27 -21.32
C LEU A 133 -10.73 12.36 -21.70
N GLN A 134 -11.82 12.50 -20.94
CA GLN A 134 -12.85 13.52 -21.16
C GLN A 134 -12.35 14.97 -21.06
N TYR A 135 -11.21 15.21 -20.41
CA TYR A 135 -10.63 16.55 -20.29
C TYR A 135 -9.64 16.86 -21.42
N LEU A 136 -9.16 15.84 -22.13
CA LEU A 136 -8.08 16.00 -23.10
C LEU A 136 -8.57 16.69 -24.38
N SER A 137 -7.71 17.52 -24.94
CA SER A 137 -7.85 18.09 -26.28
C SER A 137 -6.53 18.02 -27.04
N MET A 138 -6.62 18.00 -28.37
CA MET A 138 -5.48 17.92 -29.31
C MET A 138 -5.27 19.24 -30.04
#